data_AF-A0A345PJH5-F1
#
_entry.id   AF-A0A345PJH5-F1
#
_cell.length_a   1.000
_cell.length_b   1.000
_cell.length_c   1.000
_cell.angle_alpha   90.00
_cell.angle_beta   90.00
_cell.angle_gamma   90.00
#
_symmetry.space_group_name_H-M   'P 1'
#
loop_
_entity.id
_entity.type
_entity.pdbx_description
1 polymer ?
#
loop_
_entity_poly.entity_id
_entity_poly.type
_entity_poly.pdbx_seq_one_letter_code
_entity_poly.pdbx_strand_id
1 'polypeptide(L)'
;MVPRKDLYAYGKDAYFQKLKSFANELGLPIVAGSDTHQFLQYSSVYNDFAVDCQTVEELKSSINNGEYKLEVSPSLDIKVKSATLVKKLLKKMLNKNGMHEINA
;
A
#
# COMPACT_ATOMS: atom_id res chain seq x y z
N MET A 1 -5.10 -5.16 7.35
CA MET A 1 -4.22 -4.79 6.23
C MET A 1 -3.27 -3.69 6.68
N VAL A 2 -2.01 -3.68 6.23
CA VAL A 2 -1.04 -2.59 6.41
C VAL A 2 -1.11 -1.65 5.20
N PRO A 3 -1.72 -0.46 5.32
CA PRO A 3 -1.69 0.53 4.26
C PRO A 3 -0.36 1.29 4.28
N ARG A 4 0.22 1.47 3.10
CA ARG A 4 1.46 2.24 2.86
C ARG A 4 1.48 3.61 3.56
N LYS A 5 0.35 4.32 3.55
CA LYS A 5 0.26 5.70 4.06
C LYS A 5 0.41 5.76 5.57
N ASP A 6 -0.12 4.78 6.29
CA ASP A 6 0.01 4.72 7.75
C ASP A 6 1.43 4.31 8.14
N LEU A 7 2.05 3.42 7.37
CA LEU A 7 3.44 3.05 7.55
C LEU A 7 4.39 4.27 7.39
N TYR A 8 4.09 5.14 6.43
CA TYR A 8 4.79 6.41 6.24
C TYR A 8 4.51 7.42 7.37
N ALA A 9 3.28 7.48 7.89
CA ALA A 9 2.88 8.50 8.86
C ALA A 9 3.30 8.18 10.31
N TYR A 10 3.24 6.90 10.71
CA TYR A 10 3.45 6.47 12.09
C TYR A 10 4.77 5.72 12.31
N GLY A 11 5.56 5.54 11.25
CA GLY A 11 6.78 4.74 11.27
C GLY A 11 6.51 3.24 11.23
N LYS A 12 7.47 2.49 10.67
CA LYS A 12 7.31 1.05 10.37
C LYS A 12 7.04 0.22 11.63
N ASP A 13 7.88 0.37 12.66
CA ASP A 13 7.88 -0.58 13.78
C ASP A 13 6.74 -0.34 14.77
N ALA A 14 6.51 0.92 15.18
CA ALA A 14 5.47 1.25 16.15
C ALA A 14 4.06 0.93 15.64
N TYR A 15 3.77 1.28 14.38
CA TYR A 15 2.49 0.98 13.75
C TYR A 15 2.30 -0.53 13.55
N PHE A 16 3.34 -1.23 13.08
CA PHE A 16 3.26 -2.66 12.83
C PHE A 16 3.02 -3.46 14.11
N GLN A 17 3.66 -3.10 15.23
CA GLN A 17 3.40 -3.76 16.51
C GLN A 17 1.97 -3.56 17.01
N LYS A 18 1.43 -2.35 16.90
CA LYS A 18 0.04 -2.07 17.27
C LYS A 18 -0.94 -2.87 16.42
N LEU A 19 -0.71 -2.91 15.11
CA LEU A 19 -1.54 -3.68 14.19
C LEU A 19 -1.45 -5.17 14.46
N LYS A 20 -0.24 -5.69 14.76
CA LYS A 20 -0.01 -7.09 15.11
C LYS A 20 -0.76 -7.49 16.37
N SER A 21 -0.71 -6.68 17.42
CA SER A 21 -1.50 -6.92 18.64
C SER A 21 -2.99 -7.03 18.33
N PHE A 22 -3.52 -6.04 17.60
CA PHE A 22 -4.94 -6.00 17.25
C PHE A 22 -5.38 -7.17 16.36
N ALA A 23 -4.57 -7.56 15.37
CA ALA A 23 -4.87 -8.68 14.49
C ALA A 23 -4.84 -10.02 15.24
N ASN A 24 -3.90 -10.17 16.18
CA ASN A 24 -3.83 -11.35 17.05
C ASN A 24 -5.06 -11.48 17.95
N GLU A 25 -5.57 -10.37 18.52
CA GLU A 25 -6.80 -10.36 19.31
C GLU A 25 -8.02 -10.83 18.49
N LEU A 26 -8.03 -10.55 17.18
CA LEU A 26 -9.09 -10.97 16.26
C LEU A 26 -8.86 -12.34 15.61
N GLY A 27 -7.67 -12.94 15.77
CA GLY A 27 -7.29 -14.16 15.07
C GLY A 27 -7.25 -14.01 13.55
N LEU A 28 -6.94 -12.81 13.04
CA LEU A 28 -6.93 -12.51 11.61
C LEU A 28 -5.52 -12.26 11.07
N PRO A 29 -5.21 -12.68 9.83
CA PRO A 29 -3.91 -12.43 9.21
C PRO A 29 -3.74 -10.96 8.80
N ILE A 30 -2.48 -10.51 8.67
CA ILE A 30 -2.13 -9.15 8.26
C ILE A 30 -1.49 -9.15 6.88
N VAL A 31 -2.20 -8.61 5.89
CA VAL A 31 -1.67 -8.41 4.53
C VAL A 31 -1.26 -6.97 4.25
N ALA A 32 -0.26 -6.74 3.40
CA ALA A 32 0.14 -5.43 2.90
C ALA A 32 -0.78 -4.96 1.76
N GLY A 33 -1.04 -3.65 1.72
CA GLY A 33 -1.76 -3.00 0.65
C GLY A 33 -1.10 -1.68 0.24
N SER A 34 -0.65 -1.59 -1.01
CA SER A 34 -0.01 -0.38 -1.54
C SER A 34 -0.96 0.81 -1.65
N ASP A 35 -2.26 0.54 -1.72
CA ASP A 35 -3.34 1.52 -1.88
C ASP A 35 -3.00 2.47 -3.06
N THR A 36 -2.86 1.85 -4.23
CA THR A 36 -2.35 2.50 -5.43
C THR A 36 -3.46 3.27 -6.15
N HIS A 37 -3.40 4.61 -6.03
CA HIS A 37 -4.16 5.57 -6.81
C HIS A 37 -3.30 6.30 -7.86
N GLN A 38 -1.98 6.13 -7.81
CA GLN A 38 -1.04 6.68 -8.78
C GLN A 38 0.10 5.69 -9.03
N PHE A 39 0.56 5.54 -10.28
CA PHE A 39 1.57 4.54 -10.67
C PHE A 39 2.85 4.57 -9.81
N LEU A 40 3.22 5.74 -9.29
CA LEU A 40 4.36 5.91 -8.39
C LEU A 40 4.24 5.16 -7.06
N GLN A 41 3.03 4.69 -6.70
CA GLN A 41 2.74 3.95 -5.47
C GLN A 41 2.95 2.44 -5.63
N TYR A 42 3.16 1.95 -6.86
CA TYR A 42 3.41 0.53 -7.09
C TYR A 42 4.57 0.00 -6.25
N SER A 43 4.35 -1.20 -5.72
CA SER A 43 5.31 -1.99 -4.92
C SER A 43 5.89 -1.25 -3.72
N SER A 44 5.20 -0.23 -3.21
CA SER A 44 5.65 0.44 -1.98
C SER A 44 5.54 -0.45 -0.75
N VAL A 45 4.49 -1.27 -0.71
CA VAL A 45 4.33 -2.40 0.21
C VAL A 45 3.67 -3.54 -0.56
N TYR A 46 4.08 -4.78 -0.28
CA TYR A 46 3.54 -5.97 -0.94
C TYR A 46 3.70 -7.22 -0.05
N ASN A 47 3.01 -8.29 -0.43
CA ASN A 47 3.14 -9.60 0.21
C ASN A 47 3.99 -10.48 -0.72
N ASP A 48 5.11 -10.98 -0.22
CA ASP A 48 5.99 -11.91 -0.92
C ASP A 48 5.62 -13.33 -0.49
N PHE A 49 4.90 -14.05 -1.35
CA PHE A 49 4.39 -15.39 -1.06
C PHE A 49 5.47 -16.45 -1.28
N ALA A 50 5.53 -17.44 -0.40
CA ALA A 50 6.49 -18.53 -0.51
C ALA A 50 6.16 -19.52 -1.65
N VAL A 51 4.91 -19.51 -2.12
CA VAL A 51 4.39 -20.38 -3.18
C VAL A 51 3.64 -19.56 -4.22
N ASP A 52 3.73 -19.99 -5.47
CA ASP A 52 2.91 -19.42 -6.54
C ASP A 52 1.45 -19.80 -6.33
N CYS A 53 0.57 -18.80 -6.37
CA CYS A 53 -0.88 -18.98 -6.30
C CYS A 53 -1.47 -18.63 -7.66
N GLN A 54 -2.17 -19.57 -8.28
CA GLN A 54 -2.88 -19.39 -9.55
C GLN A 54 -4.40 -19.22 -9.36
N THR A 55 -4.90 -19.57 -8.17
CA THR A 55 -6.33 -19.41 -7.81
C THR A 55 -6.53 -18.50 -6.60
N VAL A 56 -7.74 -17.98 -6.44
CA VAL A 56 -8.11 -17.16 -5.28
C VAL A 56 -8.11 -18.00 -4.00
N GLU A 57 -8.49 -19.27 -4.11
CA GLU A 57 -8.49 -20.24 -3.03
C GLU A 57 -7.08 -20.53 -2.52
N GLU A 58 -6.11 -20.74 -3.42
CA GLU A 58 -4.68 -20.89 -3.08
C GLU A 58 -4.16 -19.64 -2.37
N LEU A 59 -4.42 -18.46 -2.93
CA LEU A 59 -4.01 -17.19 -2.33
C LEU A 59 -4.58 -17.03 -0.91
N LYS A 60 -5.87 -17.33 -0.73
CA LYS A 60 -6.53 -17.27 0.58
C LYS A 60 -5.93 -18.26 1.57
N SER A 61 -5.62 -19.48 1.12
CA SER A 61 -4.96 -20.50 1.92
C SER A 61 -3.58 -20.02 2.40
N SER A 62 -2.74 -19.53 1.50
CA SER A 62 -1.41 -19.03 1.87
C SER A 62 -1.46 -17.81 2.79
N ILE A 63 -2.46 -16.93 2.65
CA ILE A 63 -2.70 -15.84 3.61
C ILE A 63 -3.08 -16.38 4.99
N ASN A 64 -3.99 -17.34 5.08
CA ASN A 64 -4.45 -17.90 6.34
C ASN A 64 -3.36 -18.72 7.04
N ASN A 65 -2.52 -19.41 6.27
CA ASN A 65 -1.40 -20.20 6.79
C ASN A 65 -0.17 -19.34 7.13
N GLY A 66 -0.17 -18.04 6.77
CA GLY A 66 0.97 -17.16 7.02
C GLY A 66 2.17 -17.42 6.11
N GLU A 67 1.95 -17.99 4.93
CA GLU A 67 2.99 -18.39 3.95
C GLU A 67 3.47 -17.21 3.10
N TYR A 68 3.72 -16.06 3.73
CA TYR A 68 4.18 -14.85 3.05
C TYR A 68 4.96 -13.94 3.98
N LYS A 69 5.73 -13.03 3.38
CA LYS A 69 6.42 -11.95 4.08
C LYS A 69 5.85 -10.61 3.66
N LEU A 70 5.76 -9.70 4.62
CA LEU A 70 5.38 -8.31 4.35
C LEU A 70 6.62 -7.51 4.00
N GLU A 71 6.70 -7.09 2.74
CA GLU A 71 7.81 -6.32 2.24
C GLU A 71 7.44 -4.84 2.12
N VAL A 72 8.42 -4.00 2.44
CA VAL A 72 8.29 -2.54 2.42
C VAL A 72 9.44 -2.03 1.57
N SER A 73 9.12 -1.28 0.52
CA SER A 73 10.13 -0.71 -0.35
C SER A 73 11.07 0.20 0.44
N PRO A 74 12.39 0.11 0.26
CA PRO A 74 13.33 1.06 0.87
C PRO A 74 13.08 2.50 0.42
N SER A 75 12.44 2.67 -0.75
CA SER A 75 12.06 3.96 -1.32
C SER A 75 10.63 4.37 -0.98
N LEU A 76 10.05 3.82 0.10
CA LEU A 76 8.68 4.11 0.55
C LEU A 76 8.40 5.61 0.60
N ASP A 77 9.27 6.36 1.26
CA ASP A 77 9.11 7.80 1.48
C ASP A 77 9.06 8.58 0.16
N ILE A 78 9.98 8.26 -0.75
CA ILE A 78 10.06 8.90 -2.06
C ILE A 78 8.82 8.56 -2.87
N LYS A 79 8.40 7.29 -2.91
CA LYS A 79 7.19 6.84 -3.61
C LYS A 79 5.94 7.55 -3.10
N VAL A 80 5.78 7.66 -1.77
CA VAL A 80 4.65 8.35 -1.13
C VAL A 80 4.66 9.84 -1.45
N LYS A 81 5.81 10.51 -1.30
CA LYS A 81 5.95 11.95 -1.58
C LYS A 81 5.72 12.27 -3.05
N SER A 82 6.33 11.52 -3.96
CA SER A 82 6.18 11.74 -5.40
C SER A 82 4.75 11.52 -5.86
N ALA A 83 4.08 10.46 -5.40
CA ALA A 83 2.67 10.24 -5.71
C ALA A 83 1.77 11.37 -5.18
N THR A 84 2.05 11.88 -3.98
CA THR A 84 1.32 13.00 -3.39
C THR A 84 1.54 14.29 -4.17
N LEU A 85 2.78 14.56 -4.59
CA LEU A 85 3.13 15.71 -5.40
C LEU A 85 2.43 15.68 -6.76
N VAL A 86 2.51 14.56 -7.48
CA VAL A 86 1.85 14.43 -8.79
C VAL A 86 0.35 14.56 -8.66
N LYS A 87 -0.27 13.96 -7.64
CA LYS A 87 -1.71 14.15 -7.37
C LYS A 87 -2.08 15.61 -7.15
N LYS A 88 -1.26 16.36 -6.41
CA LYS A 88 -1.47 17.81 -6.20
C LYS A 88 -1.29 18.60 -7.50
N LEU A 89 -0.29 18.28 -8.31
CA LEU A 89 -0.05 18.93 -9.60
C LEU A 89 -1.22 18.69 -10.56
N LEU A 90 -1.64 17.44 -10.73
CA LEU A 90 -2.81 17.08 -11.54
C LEU A 90 -4.05 17.86 -11.11
N LYS A 91 -4.32 17.93 -9.80
CA LYS A 91 -5.45 18.74 -9.28
C LYS A 91 -5.35 20.23 -9.56
N LYS A 92 -4.14 20.78 -9.70
CA LYS A 92 -3.94 22.20 -10.08
C LYS A 92 -4.09 22.42 -11.58
N MET A 93 -3.71 21.43 -12.38
CA MET A 93 -3.77 21.46 -13.84
C MET A 93 -5.17 21.19 -14.38
N LEU A 94 -6.02 20.54 -13.59
CA LEU A 94 -7.40 20.22 -13.94
C LEU A 94 -8.33 21.26 -13.32
N ASN A 95 -9.21 21.85 -14.11
CA ASN A 95 -10.30 22.68 -13.59
C ASN A 95 -11.34 21.82 -12.84
N LYS A 96 -12.36 22.44 -12.22
CA LYS A 96 -13.40 21.73 -11.44
C LYS A 96 -14.12 20.61 -12.23
N ASN A 97 -14.03 20.63 -13.57
CA ASN A 97 -14.66 19.67 -14.47
C ASN A 97 -13.69 18.60 -15.00
N GLY A 98 -12.44 18.56 -14.52
CA GLY A 98 -11.45 17.58 -14.95
C GLY A 98 -10.85 17.84 -16.33
N MET A 99 -10.99 19.06 -16.86
CA MET A 99 -10.39 19.46 -18.14
C MET A 99 -9.12 20.28 -17.91
N HIS A 100 -8.15 20.11 -18.81
CA HIS A 100 -6.93 20.90 -18.82
C HIS A 100 -7.22 22.25 -19.48
N GLU A 101 -7.03 23.37 -18.76
CA GLU A 101 -7.09 24.70 -19.36
C GLU A 101 -5.76 24.97 -20.08
N ILE A 102 -5.78 24.83 -21.40
CA ILE A 102 -4.72 25.35 -22.26
C ILE A 102 -5.00 26.84 -22.40
N ASN A 103 -4.37 27.66 -21.55
CA ASN A 103 -4.27 29.09 -21.84
C ASN A 103 -3.19 29.23 -22.93
N ALA A 104 -3.64 29.21 -24.19
CA ALA A 104 -2.86 29.66 -25.34
C ALA A 104 -2.84 31.19 -25.40
#